data_AF-A0A1T4TII2-F1
#
_entry.id   AF-A0A1T4TII2-F1
#
_cell.length_a   1.000
_cell.length_b   1.000
_cell.length_c   1.000
_cell.angle_alpha   90.00
_cell.angle_beta   90.00
_cell.angle_gamma   90.00
#
_symmetry.space_group_name_H-M   'P 1'
#
loop_
_entity.id
_entity.type
_entity.pdbx_description
1 polymer ?
#
loop_
_entity_poly.entity_id
_entity_poly.type
_entity_poly.pdbx_seq_one_letter_code
_entity_poly.pdbx_strand_id
1 'polypeptide(L)'
;MNTASELRNALVDQIRDGGWITTARVERAMRSVERHLFLPEADLEEAYADKNVPTKTAPDGTCLSSASTPGIVAMMLEQLHVRPGQRILEIGAGTGYNAALLTHLGAEVTTIDIDPDAVAHTRKALERAGIRGVHLVEGDGENGVPRRVPYDRIIVTAGAWDIPPAWFDQLVEGGLLVVPLRFRGTTRSFAFERRGDRLESKSVKLCGFIPMRNDDGEHDIDLGGVSLRCDDDQDITVEALGSVLDTPRSELWSEVEIGAEPLHGIWGRLAVFETGTCRIMATDEAVRSGRAVPVIPMLSPAIAEDASLAYLAHRPLPSREGGHRSRLGVIGHGPNGDELCARLLDHIREWGKDRSDRIGATVVKKTAATAGRGITKHDTVLCLDWKG
;
A
#
# COMPACT_ATOMS: atom_id res chain seq x y z
N MET A 1 -26.38 -4.11 -24.47
CA MET A 1 -25.57 -4.43 -23.27
C MET A 1 -24.31 -5.10 -23.78
N ASN A 2 -23.15 -4.67 -23.30
CA ASN A 2 -21.88 -5.29 -23.69
C ASN A 2 -21.81 -6.70 -23.11
N THR A 3 -21.23 -7.64 -23.84
CA THR A 3 -20.97 -8.99 -23.35
C THR A 3 -19.85 -8.97 -22.30
N ALA A 4 -19.80 -9.99 -21.43
CA ALA A 4 -18.73 -10.15 -20.45
C ALA A 4 -17.33 -10.20 -21.10
N SER A 5 -17.22 -10.73 -22.33
CA SER A 5 -15.96 -10.79 -23.08
C SER A 5 -15.52 -9.40 -23.57
N GLU A 6 -16.46 -8.58 -24.06
CA GLU A 6 -16.17 -7.21 -24.50
C GLU A 6 -15.71 -6.34 -23.34
N LEU A 7 -16.42 -6.39 -22.21
CA LEU A 7 -16.05 -5.64 -20.99
C LEU A 7 -14.69 -6.09 -20.44
N ARG A 8 -14.43 -7.41 -20.40
CA ARG A 8 -13.13 -7.94 -19.98
C ARG A 8 -11.99 -7.43 -20.85
N ASN A 9 -12.17 -7.45 -22.17
CA ASN A 9 -11.12 -7.01 -23.08
C ASN A 9 -10.89 -5.50 -23.00
N ALA A 10 -11.96 -4.71 -22.90
CA ALA A 10 -11.87 -3.26 -22.72
C ALA A 10 -11.14 -2.89 -21.42
N LEU A 11 -11.45 -3.59 -20.31
CA LEU A 11 -10.72 -3.43 -19.05
C LEU A 11 -9.23 -3.73 -19.22
N VAL A 12 -8.87 -4.85 -19.86
CA VAL A 12 -7.46 -5.21 -20.05
C VAL A 12 -6.73 -4.21 -20.95
N ASP A 13 -7.39 -3.70 -22.00
CA ASP A 13 -6.83 -2.63 -22.83
C ASP A 13 -6.57 -1.37 -22.01
N GLN A 14 -7.53 -0.94 -21.18
CA GLN A 14 -7.35 0.20 -20.26
C GLN A 14 -6.14 0.02 -19.33
N ILE A 15 -6.00 -1.16 -18.71
CA ILE A 15 -4.92 -1.45 -17.76
C ILE A 15 -3.55 -1.47 -18.47
N ARG A 16 -3.48 -2.05 -19.68
CA ARG A 16 -2.27 -2.08 -20.51
C ARG A 16 -1.86 -0.68 -20.94
N ASP A 17 -2.82 0.11 -21.43
CA ASP A 17 -2.56 1.47 -21.91
C ASP A 17 -2.16 2.40 -20.75
N GLY A 18 -2.62 2.10 -19.53
CA GLY A 18 -2.15 2.73 -18.28
C GLY A 18 -0.76 2.25 -17.80
N GLY A 19 -0.13 1.29 -18.49
CA GLY A 19 1.22 0.81 -18.19
C GLY A 19 1.32 -0.21 -17.04
N TRP A 20 0.19 -0.74 -16.54
CA TRP A 20 0.17 -1.69 -15.43
C TRP A 20 0.36 -3.14 -15.87
N ILE A 21 0.03 -3.45 -17.13
CA ILE A 21 0.39 -4.71 -17.79
C ILE A 21 1.52 -4.41 -18.77
N THR A 22 2.62 -5.14 -18.63
CA THR A 22 3.85 -4.94 -19.41
C THR A 22 4.29 -6.21 -20.15
N THR A 23 3.70 -7.35 -19.82
CA THR A 23 4.02 -8.64 -20.44
C THR A 23 2.79 -9.33 -21.04
N ALA A 24 2.99 -9.97 -22.19
CA ALA A 24 1.95 -10.71 -22.90
C ALA A 24 1.40 -11.91 -22.11
N ARG A 25 2.11 -12.39 -21.08
CA ARG A 25 1.67 -13.49 -20.22
C ARG A 25 0.60 -13.02 -19.23
N VAL A 26 0.84 -11.89 -18.56
CA VAL A 26 -0.14 -11.29 -17.64
C VAL A 26 -1.36 -10.80 -18.41
N GLU A 27 -1.17 -10.15 -19.56
CA GLU A 27 -2.28 -9.73 -20.44
C GLU A 27 -3.19 -10.93 -20.78
N ARG A 28 -2.60 -12.02 -21.26
CA ARG A 28 -3.35 -13.23 -21.62
C ARG A 28 -4.10 -13.82 -20.43
N ALA A 29 -3.47 -13.90 -19.27
CA ALA A 29 -4.13 -14.41 -18.07
C ALA A 29 -5.36 -13.58 -17.70
N MET A 30 -5.26 -12.26 -17.74
CA MET A 30 -6.38 -11.36 -17.43
C MET A 30 -7.49 -11.40 -18.49
N ARG A 31 -7.16 -11.61 -19.77
CA ARG A 31 -8.17 -11.81 -20.84
C ARG A 31 -8.84 -13.18 -20.78
N SER A 32 -8.23 -14.16 -20.13
CA SER A 32 -8.74 -15.53 -20.04
C SER A 32 -9.56 -15.79 -18.77
N VAL A 33 -9.14 -15.26 -17.62
CA VAL A 33 -9.84 -15.50 -16.34
C VAL A 33 -11.05 -14.58 -16.23
N GLU A 34 -12.23 -15.18 -16.09
CA GLU A 34 -13.50 -14.49 -16.09
C GLU A 34 -13.83 -13.90 -14.70
N ARG A 35 -13.38 -12.66 -14.45
CA ARG A 35 -13.49 -11.99 -13.14
C ARG A 35 -14.89 -12.02 -12.52
N HIS A 36 -15.94 -11.88 -13.33
CA HIS A 36 -17.34 -11.91 -12.87
C HIS A 36 -17.74 -13.25 -12.18
N LEU A 37 -17.07 -14.37 -12.48
CA LEU A 37 -17.33 -15.64 -11.78
C LEU A 37 -16.87 -15.64 -10.32
N PHE A 38 -15.98 -14.71 -9.96
CA PHE A 38 -15.42 -14.51 -8.63
C PHE A 38 -16.17 -13.41 -7.84
N LEU A 39 -17.11 -12.72 -8.48
CA LEU A 39 -17.91 -11.61 -7.94
C LEU A 39 -19.40 -11.84 -8.24
N PRO A 40 -20.04 -12.86 -7.63
CA PRO A 40 -21.41 -13.25 -7.98
C PRO A 40 -22.48 -12.20 -7.61
N GLU A 41 -22.15 -11.24 -6.75
CA GLU A 41 -23.06 -10.17 -6.31
C GLU A 41 -22.89 -8.87 -7.13
N ALA A 42 -21.82 -8.76 -7.92
CA ALA A 42 -21.58 -7.61 -8.78
C ALA A 42 -22.22 -7.83 -10.16
N ASP A 43 -22.72 -6.75 -10.77
CA ASP A 43 -23.06 -6.77 -12.20
C ASP A 43 -21.78 -6.81 -13.07
N LEU A 44 -21.95 -7.01 -14.38
CA LEU A 44 -20.81 -7.16 -15.29
C LEU A 44 -20.00 -5.87 -15.41
N GLU A 45 -20.66 -4.73 -15.45
CA GLU A 45 -20.05 -3.41 -15.51
C GLU A 45 -19.18 -3.14 -14.28
N GLU A 46 -19.65 -3.48 -13.08
CA GLU A 46 -18.88 -3.40 -11.85
C GLU A 46 -17.73 -4.40 -11.81
N ALA A 47 -17.99 -5.66 -12.18
CA ALA A 47 -16.97 -6.71 -12.17
C ALA A 47 -15.79 -6.40 -13.10
N TYR A 48 -16.02 -5.64 -14.17
CA TYR A 48 -15.02 -5.24 -15.16
C TYR A 48 -14.69 -3.74 -15.14
N ALA A 49 -15.07 -3.01 -14.10
CA ALA A 49 -14.54 -1.68 -13.84
C ALA A 49 -13.16 -1.80 -13.18
N ASP A 50 -12.25 -0.88 -13.49
CA ASP A 50 -10.93 -0.82 -12.84
C ASP A 50 -11.03 -0.16 -11.45
N LYS A 51 -11.83 -0.76 -10.58
CA LYS A 51 -12.07 -0.36 -9.20
C LYS A 51 -12.07 -1.59 -8.28
N ASN A 52 -11.84 -1.37 -7.00
CA ASN A 52 -12.07 -2.43 -6.01
C ASN A 52 -13.57 -2.68 -5.84
N VAL A 53 -13.93 -3.88 -5.41
CA VAL A 53 -15.32 -4.25 -5.10
C VAL A 53 -15.35 -4.78 -3.66
N PRO A 54 -16.00 -4.08 -2.70
CA PRO A 54 -16.19 -4.60 -1.36
C PRO A 54 -16.89 -5.95 -1.38
N THR A 55 -16.37 -6.90 -0.59
CA THR A 55 -16.94 -8.27 -0.47
C THR A 55 -17.42 -8.59 0.93
N LYS A 56 -16.95 -7.83 1.93
CA LYS A 56 -17.41 -7.93 3.32
C LYS A 56 -17.26 -6.57 3.98
N THR A 57 -18.30 -6.15 4.70
CA THR A 57 -18.35 -4.86 5.40
C THR A 57 -18.84 -5.09 6.82
N ALA A 58 -18.23 -4.39 7.78
CA ALA A 58 -18.66 -4.38 9.17
C ALA A 58 -19.99 -3.61 9.34
N PRO A 59 -20.70 -3.76 10.48
CA PRO A 59 -21.95 -3.03 10.73
C PRO A 59 -21.81 -1.50 10.70
N ASP A 60 -20.62 -0.97 11.00
CA ASP A 60 -20.31 0.47 10.97
C ASP A 60 -19.95 0.99 9.58
N GLY A 61 -19.96 0.14 8.54
CA GLY A 61 -19.60 0.49 7.17
C GLY A 61 -18.13 0.28 6.83
N THR A 62 -17.28 -0.16 7.76
CA THR A 62 -15.86 -0.43 7.49
C THR A 62 -15.71 -1.61 6.54
N CYS A 63 -14.96 -1.43 5.45
CA CYS A 63 -14.67 -2.52 4.51
C CYS A 63 -13.68 -3.52 5.15
N LEU A 64 -14.12 -4.76 5.36
CA LEU A 64 -13.33 -5.84 5.97
C LEU A 64 -12.62 -6.71 4.93
N SER A 65 -13.15 -6.74 3.70
CA SER A 65 -12.55 -7.46 2.57
C SER A 65 -13.03 -6.86 1.26
N SER A 66 -12.17 -6.87 0.24
CA SER A 66 -12.50 -6.40 -1.10
C SER A 66 -11.76 -7.20 -2.17
N ALA A 67 -12.39 -7.36 -3.34
CA ALA A 67 -11.67 -7.75 -4.54
C ALA A 67 -10.84 -6.57 -5.01
N SER A 68 -9.52 -6.76 -5.08
CA SER A 68 -8.58 -5.72 -5.45
C SER A 68 -8.85 -5.15 -6.85
N THR A 69 -8.53 -3.87 -7.04
CA THR A 69 -8.55 -3.18 -8.33
C THR A 69 -7.77 -4.00 -9.38
N PRO A 70 -8.34 -4.32 -10.54
CA PRO A 70 -7.68 -5.10 -11.60
C PRO A 70 -6.27 -4.60 -11.97
N GLY A 71 -6.06 -3.29 -12.09
CA GLY A 71 -4.74 -2.72 -12.38
C GLY A 71 -3.69 -2.99 -11.29
N ILE A 72 -4.09 -3.00 -10.01
CA ILE A 72 -3.20 -3.37 -8.90
C ILE A 72 -2.86 -4.86 -8.94
N VAL A 73 -3.84 -5.73 -9.25
CA VAL A 73 -3.60 -7.17 -9.44
C VAL A 73 -2.60 -7.40 -10.56
N ALA A 74 -2.79 -6.75 -11.71
CA ALA A 74 -1.87 -6.82 -12.84
C ALA A 74 -0.45 -6.42 -12.46
N MET A 75 -0.31 -5.24 -11.83
CA MET A 75 0.97 -4.70 -11.37
C MET A 75 1.69 -5.67 -10.43
N MET A 76 0.99 -6.28 -9.48
CA MET A 76 1.60 -7.23 -8.53
C MET A 76 1.99 -8.54 -9.21
N LEU A 77 1.22 -9.02 -10.19
CA LEU A 77 1.59 -10.19 -10.99
C LEU A 77 2.84 -9.93 -11.84
N GLU A 78 3.00 -8.73 -12.39
CA GLU A 78 4.22 -8.31 -13.09
C GLU A 78 5.40 -8.26 -12.12
N GLN A 79 5.22 -7.67 -10.92
CA GLN A 79 6.24 -7.67 -9.87
C GLN A 79 6.68 -9.09 -9.46
N LEU A 80 5.74 -10.04 -9.41
CA LEU A 80 5.98 -11.43 -8.97
C LEU A 80 6.77 -12.25 -10.01
N HIS A 81 6.79 -11.83 -11.27
CA HIS A 81 7.48 -12.50 -12.38
C HIS A 81 7.19 -14.01 -12.43
N VAL A 82 5.91 -14.38 -12.46
CA VAL A 82 5.44 -15.77 -12.41
C VAL A 82 5.93 -16.57 -13.62
N ARG A 83 6.53 -17.74 -13.34
CA ARG A 83 6.98 -18.71 -14.34
C ARG A 83 6.24 -20.04 -14.16
N PRO A 84 6.00 -20.80 -15.26
CA PRO A 84 5.37 -22.11 -15.17
C PRO A 84 6.15 -23.05 -14.24
N GLY A 85 5.44 -23.86 -13.46
CA GLY A 85 6.00 -24.83 -12.52
C GLY A 85 6.49 -24.25 -11.21
N GLN A 86 6.42 -22.93 -11.00
CA GLN A 86 6.75 -22.33 -9.71
C GLN A 86 5.69 -22.65 -8.68
N ARG A 87 6.14 -23.00 -7.47
CA ARG A 87 5.27 -23.10 -6.28
C ARG A 87 5.08 -21.72 -5.69
N ILE A 88 3.83 -21.27 -5.65
CA ILE A 88 3.46 -19.93 -5.20
C ILE A 88 2.53 -20.03 -4.00
N LEU A 89 2.88 -19.33 -2.93
CA LEU A 89 1.99 -19.07 -1.80
C LEU A 89 1.31 -17.71 -2.01
N GLU A 90 -0.01 -17.71 -2.04
CA GLU A 90 -0.84 -16.51 -1.91
C GLU A 90 -1.37 -16.41 -0.49
N ILE A 91 -1.20 -15.25 0.14
CA ILE A 91 -1.75 -14.93 1.47
C ILE A 91 -2.87 -13.92 1.29
N GLY A 92 -4.09 -14.33 1.60
CA GLY A 92 -5.34 -13.62 1.32
C GLY A 92 -6.04 -14.20 0.09
N ALA A 93 -6.68 -15.36 0.23
CA ALA A 93 -7.42 -15.98 -0.87
C ALA A 93 -8.56 -15.07 -1.39
N GLY A 94 -9.25 -14.37 -0.49
CA GLY A 94 -10.27 -13.38 -0.80
C GLY A 94 -11.36 -13.95 -1.72
N THR A 95 -11.44 -13.45 -2.95
CA THR A 95 -12.39 -13.94 -3.95
C THR A 95 -11.97 -15.20 -4.69
N GLY A 96 -10.67 -15.53 -4.67
CA GLY A 96 -10.06 -16.59 -5.48
C GLY A 96 -9.62 -16.14 -6.89
N TYR A 97 -9.86 -14.88 -7.28
CA TYR A 97 -9.54 -14.38 -8.62
C TYR A 97 -8.03 -14.41 -8.91
N ASN A 98 -7.21 -13.97 -7.95
CA ASN A 98 -5.76 -13.94 -8.13
C ASN A 98 -5.16 -15.36 -8.12
N ALA A 99 -5.63 -16.29 -7.27
CA ALA A 99 -5.32 -17.72 -7.37
C ALA A 99 -5.58 -18.31 -8.77
N ALA A 100 -6.71 -17.94 -9.40
CA ALA A 100 -7.03 -18.38 -10.75
C ALA A 100 -6.08 -17.80 -11.81
N LEU A 101 -5.70 -16.52 -11.69
CA LEU A 101 -4.69 -15.90 -12.55
C LEU A 101 -3.31 -16.57 -12.41
N LEU A 102 -2.87 -16.84 -11.18
CA LEU A 102 -1.62 -17.56 -10.90
C LEU A 102 -1.63 -18.97 -11.54
N THR A 103 -2.75 -19.68 -11.42
CA THR A 103 -2.95 -21.00 -12.05
C THR A 103 -2.86 -20.89 -13.58
N HIS A 104 -3.49 -19.89 -14.18
CA HIS A 104 -3.43 -19.65 -15.62
C HIS A 104 -2.01 -19.28 -16.10
N LEU A 105 -1.22 -18.62 -15.24
CA LEU A 105 0.20 -18.35 -15.49
C LEU A 105 1.08 -19.61 -15.36
N GLY A 106 0.51 -20.75 -14.98
CA GLY A 106 1.16 -22.05 -14.90
C GLY A 106 1.81 -22.36 -13.56
N ALA A 107 1.46 -21.63 -12.49
CA ALA A 107 1.97 -21.87 -11.15
C ALA A 107 1.27 -23.04 -10.45
N GLU A 108 1.97 -23.67 -9.50
CA GLU A 108 1.40 -24.55 -8.49
C GLU A 108 0.98 -23.70 -7.28
N VAL A 109 -0.33 -23.44 -7.16
CA VAL A 109 -0.85 -22.44 -6.22
C VAL A 109 -1.26 -23.06 -4.89
N THR A 110 -0.71 -22.52 -3.80
CA THR A 110 -1.29 -22.63 -2.46
C THR A 110 -1.85 -21.25 -2.09
N THR A 111 -3.09 -21.18 -1.63
CA THR A 111 -3.71 -19.93 -1.19
C THR A 111 -4.30 -20.12 0.21
N ILE A 112 -4.04 -19.17 1.10
CA ILE A 112 -4.48 -19.22 2.51
C ILE A 112 -5.32 -17.99 2.84
N ASP A 113 -6.38 -18.19 3.62
CA ASP A 113 -7.18 -17.09 4.17
C ASP A 113 -7.62 -17.42 5.60
N ILE A 114 -7.65 -16.38 6.45
CA ILE A 114 -8.06 -16.47 7.85
C ILE A 114 -9.58 -16.43 8.01
N ASP A 115 -10.31 -15.93 7.02
CA ASP A 115 -11.77 -15.85 7.05
C ASP A 115 -12.42 -17.11 6.45
N PRO A 116 -13.14 -17.92 7.23
CA PRO A 116 -13.83 -19.09 6.72
C PRO A 116 -14.86 -18.75 5.63
N ASP A 117 -15.46 -17.56 5.64
CA ASP A 117 -16.39 -17.12 4.60
C ASP A 117 -15.66 -16.91 3.26
N ALA A 118 -14.46 -16.31 3.30
CA ALA A 118 -13.63 -16.08 2.13
C ALA A 118 -13.11 -17.41 1.55
N VAL A 119 -12.74 -18.36 2.41
CA VAL A 119 -12.38 -19.73 2.03
C VAL A 119 -13.57 -20.43 1.34
N ALA A 120 -14.77 -20.37 1.92
CA ALA A 120 -15.96 -20.97 1.32
C ALA A 120 -16.31 -20.33 -0.03
N HIS A 121 -16.19 -19.01 -0.14
CA HIS A 121 -16.40 -18.27 -1.38
C HIS A 121 -15.39 -18.66 -2.46
N THR A 122 -14.09 -18.63 -2.13
CA THR A 122 -13.00 -18.98 -3.05
C THR A 122 -13.17 -20.38 -3.61
N ARG A 123 -13.52 -21.37 -2.76
CA ARG A 123 -13.79 -22.75 -3.20
C ARG A 123 -14.87 -22.80 -4.28
N LYS A 124 -16.02 -22.17 -4.02
CA LYS A 124 -17.14 -22.12 -4.97
C LYS A 124 -16.77 -21.36 -6.25
N ALA A 125 -16.02 -20.27 -6.14
CA ALA A 125 -15.61 -19.48 -7.29
C ALA A 125 -14.66 -20.26 -8.23
N LEU A 126 -13.68 -20.98 -7.66
CA LEU A 126 -12.78 -21.84 -8.42
C LEU A 126 -13.54 -22.99 -9.11
N GLU A 127 -14.50 -23.61 -8.41
CA GLU A 127 -15.40 -24.62 -8.99
C GLU A 127 -16.22 -24.06 -10.16
N ARG A 128 -16.87 -22.89 -10.00
CA ARG A 128 -17.62 -22.22 -11.06
C ARG A 128 -16.75 -21.90 -12.28
N ALA A 129 -15.51 -21.47 -12.05
CA ALA A 129 -14.55 -21.15 -13.10
C ALA A 129 -13.88 -22.40 -13.70
N GLY A 130 -14.18 -23.61 -13.22
CA GLY A 130 -13.55 -24.85 -13.68
C GLY A 130 -12.06 -24.96 -13.36
N ILE A 131 -11.55 -24.13 -12.45
CA ILE A 131 -10.15 -24.10 -12.05
C ILE A 131 -9.89 -25.20 -11.02
N ARG A 132 -8.89 -26.04 -11.29
CA ARG A 132 -8.52 -27.20 -10.47
C ARG A 132 -7.05 -27.10 -10.06
N GLY A 133 -6.68 -27.80 -8.99
CA GLY A 133 -5.28 -27.92 -8.55
C GLY A 133 -4.80 -26.83 -7.60
N VAL A 134 -5.62 -25.81 -7.31
CA VAL A 134 -5.34 -24.84 -6.25
C VAL A 134 -5.49 -25.51 -4.87
N HIS A 135 -4.47 -25.39 -4.02
CA HIS A 135 -4.55 -25.83 -2.64
C HIS A 135 -5.02 -24.68 -1.75
N LEU A 136 -6.29 -24.72 -1.39
CA LEU A 136 -6.92 -23.74 -0.50
C LEU A 136 -6.79 -24.17 0.96
N VAL A 137 -6.29 -23.27 1.81
CA VAL A 137 -6.07 -23.47 3.24
C VAL A 137 -6.87 -22.41 4.03
N GLU A 138 -7.54 -22.85 5.08
CA GLU A 138 -8.09 -21.96 6.10
C GLU A 138 -7.05 -21.85 7.23
N GLY A 139 -6.62 -20.63 7.54
CA GLY A 139 -5.63 -20.39 8.58
C GLY A 139 -5.02 -19.00 8.50
N ASP A 140 -4.19 -18.70 9.50
CA ASP A 140 -3.50 -17.42 9.57
C ASP A 140 -2.30 -17.38 8.60
N GLY A 141 -2.35 -16.41 7.68
CA GLY A 141 -1.33 -16.18 6.67
C GLY A 141 0.03 -15.77 7.23
N GLU A 142 0.11 -15.23 8.44
CA GLU A 142 1.38 -14.89 9.09
C GLU A 142 2.26 -16.13 9.30
N ASN A 143 1.65 -17.30 9.48
CA ASN A 143 2.35 -18.57 9.66
C ASN A 143 2.74 -19.26 8.34
N GLY A 144 2.35 -18.69 7.19
CA GLY A 144 2.48 -19.32 5.89
C GLY A 144 1.82 -20.71 5.84
N VAL A 145 2.38 -21.62 5.04
CA VAL A 145 1.90 -23.02 4.95
C VAL A 145 3.09 -23.98 4.96
N PRO A 146 3.57 -24.40 6.16
CA PRO A 146 4.79 -25.21 6.31
C PRO A 146 4.77 -26.56 5.59
N ARG A 147 3.59 -27.12 5.31
CA ARG A 147 3.46 -28.46 4.69
C ARG A 147 3.76 -28.50 3.19
N ARG A 148 4.01 -27.35 2.54
CA ARG A 148 4.23 -27.25 1.08
C ARG A 148 5.45 -26.44 0.69
N VAL A 149 6.37 -26.28 1.64
CA VAL A 149 7.64 -25.58 1.45
C VAL A 149 8.62 -26.37 0.56
N PRO A 150 9.60 -25.69 -0.05
CA PRO A 150 9.75 -24.23 -0.12
C PRO A 150 8.95 -23.63 -1.28
N TYR A 151 8.64 -22.34 -1.17
CA TYR A 151 7.97 -21.55 -2.21
C TYR A 151 8.98 -20.79 -3.07
N ASP A 152 8.77 -20.80 -4.39
CA ASP A 152 9.53 -19.98 -5.33
C ASP A 152 9.12 -18.50 -5.22
N ARG A 153 7.84 -18.28 -4.91
CA ARG A 153 7.23 -16.96 -4.81
C ARG A 153 6.22 -16.92 -3.68
N ILE A 154 6.13 -15.77 -3.02
CA ILE A 154 5.06 -15.46 -2.08
C ILE A 154 4.42 -14.15 -2.54
N ILE A 155 3.09 -14.09 -2.53
CA ILE A 155 2.33 -12.86 -2.79
C ILE A 155 1.31 -12.65 -1.67
N VAL A 156 1.30 -11.45 -1.09
CA VAL A 156 0.37 -11.05 -0.04
C VAL A 156 -0.64 -10.08 -0.65
N THR A 157 -1.94 -10.32 -0.46
CA THR A 157 -3.03 -9.52 -1.04
C THR A 157 -3.80 -8.73 0.02
N ALA A 158 -3.13 -8.44 1.13
CA ALA A 158 -3.55 -7.56 2.22
C ALA A 158 -2.39 -6.62 2.61
N GLY A 159 -2.72 -5.51 3.27
CA GLY A 159 -1.74 -4.54 3.75
C GLY A 159 -1.06 -5.08 5.00
N ALA A 160 0.17 -5.57 4.88
CA ALA A 160 0.96 -6.05 6.00
C ALA A 160 1.78 -4.90 6.60
N TRP A 161 1.85 -4.79 7.92
CA TRP A 161 2.80 -3.88 8.54
C TRP A 161 4.18 -4.53 8.68
N ASP A 162 4.27 -5.81 9.05
CA ASP A 162 5.53 -6.53 9.14
C ASP A 162 5.68 -7.64 8.09
N ILE A 163 6.86 -8.27 8.04
CA ILE A 163 7.16 -9.48 7.30
C ILE A 163 7.44 -10.60 8.31
N PRO A 164 6.44 -11.44 8.62
CA PRO A 164 6.59 -12.56 9.54
C PRO A 164 7.75 -13.50 9.16
N PRO A 165 8.46 -14.08 10.16
CA PRO A 165 9.57 -14.99 9.92
C PRO A 165 9.22 -16.16 9.00
N ALA A 166 7.97 -16.64 9.04
CA ALA A 166 7.50 -17.72 8.21
C ALA A 166 7.60 -17.39 6.71
N TRP A 167 7.31 -16.16 6.28
CA TRP A 167 7.42 -15.79 4.86
C TRP A 167 8.86 -15.83 4.39
N PHE A 168 9.78 -15.40 5.25
CA PHE A 168 11.22 -15.48 5.00
C PHE A 168 11.69 -16.93 4.91
N ASP A 169 11.35 -17.74 5.92
CA ASP A 169 11.87 -19.11 6.07
C ASP A 169 11.29 -20.07 5.04
N GLN A 170 10.09 -19.80 4.53
CA GLN A 170 9.42 -20.62 3.52
C GLN A 170 9.76 -20.23 2.08
N LEU A 171 10.40 -19.07 1.84
CA LEU A 171 10.80 -18.59 0.51
C LEU A 171 12.19 -19.14 0.12
N VAL A 172 12.39 -19.64 -1.08
CA VAL A 172 13.72 -20.08 -1.56
C VAL A 172 14.72 -18.91 -1.66
N GLU A 173 16.02 -19.20 -1.61
CA GLU A 173 17.07 -18.24 -1.99
C GLU A 173 16.84 -17.75 -3.44
N GLY A 174 16.90 -16.44 -3.68
CA GLY A 174 16.54 -15.83 -4.97
C GLY A 174 15.03 -15.87 -5.29
N GLY A 175 14.19 -16.33 -4.35
CA GLY A 175 12.74 -16.24 -4.44
C GLY A 175 12.25 -14.79 -4.30
N LEU A 176 11.03 -14.51 -4.80
CA LEU A 176 10.41 -13.20 -4.67
C LEU A 176 9.23 -13.21 -3.68
N LEU A 177 9.19 -12.22 -2.80
CA LEU A 177 8.04 -11.85 -1.98
C LEU A 177 7.45 -10.55 -2.53
N VAL A 178 6.19 -10.58 -2.98
CA VAL A 178 5.43 -9.37 -3.34
C VAL A 178 4.45 -9.07 -2.22
N VAL A 179 4.60 -7.92 -1.57
CA VAL A 179 3.81 -7.54 -0.40
C VAL A 179 3.46 -6.05 -0.41
N PRO A 180 2.17 -5.69 -0.22
CA PRO A 180 1.76 -4.35 0.18
C PRO A 180 2.23 -4.09 1.62
N LEU A 181 3.38 -3.43 1.77
CA LEU A 181 3.98 -3.16 3.08
C LEU A 181 3.62 -1.76 3.55
N ARG A 182 3.11 -1.66 4.78
CA ARG A 182 2.79 -0.42 5.49
C ARG A 182 3.99 0.08 6.29
N PHE A 183 4.19 1.39 6.25
CA PHE A 183 5.21 2.11 7.00
C PHE A 183 4.92 3.61 6.91
N ARG A 184 5.21 4.36 7.96
CA ARG A 184 5.15 5.83 8.05
C ARG A 184 3.82 6.41 7.53
N GLY A 185 2.71 5.71 7.81
CA GLY A 185 1.36 6.10 7.39
C GLY A 185 1.09 5.94 5.88
N THR A 186 1.97 5.26 5.14
CA THR A 186 1.83 4.99 3.71
C THR A 186 1.93 3.49 3.41
N THR A 187 1.65 3.11 2.16
CA THR A 187 1.76 1.73 1.69
C THR A 187 2.40 1.69 0.31
N ARG A 188 3.26 0.69 0.08
CA ARG A 188 3.81 0.37 -1.24
C ARG A 188 3.76 -1.14 -1.46
N SER A 189 3.55 -1.55 -2.70
CA SER A 189 3.78 -2.93 -3.12
C SER A 189 5.28 -3.08 -3.39
N PHE A 190 5.97 -3.79 -2.51
CA PHE A 190 7.37 -4.15 -2.69
C PHE A 190 7.48 -5.56 -3.29
N ALA A 191 8.35 -5.71 -4.28
CA ALA A 191 8.89 -7.01 -4.68
C ALA A 191 10.27 -7.18 -4.06
N PHE A 192 10.39 -8.00 -3.03
CA PHE A 192 11.65 -8.32 -2.39
C PHE A 192 12.23 -9.62 -2.96
N GLU A 193 13.53 -9.64 -3.22
CA GLU A 193 14.28 -10.84 -3.53
C GLU A 193 15.03 -11.33 -2.28
N ARG A 194 14.92 -12.62 -1.95
CA ARG A 194 15.70 -13.22 -0.86
C ARG A 194 17.17 -13.32 -1.23
N ARG A 195 18.03 -12.77 -0.38
CA ARG A 195 19.49 -12.77 -0.47
C ARG A 195 20.08 -13.17 0.87
N GLY A 196 20.31 -14.45 1.09
CA GLY A 196 20.83 -14.96 2.37
C GLY A 196 19.84 -14.75 3.51
N ASP A 197 20.18 -13.86 4.45
CA ASP A 197 19.43 -13.50 5.66
C ASP A 197 18.64 -12.18 5.53
N ARG A 198 18.57 -11.62 4.31
CA ARG A 198 17.86 -10.37 4.01
C ARG A 198 16.97 -10.46 2.79
N LEU A 199 16.06 -9.50 2.69
CA LEU A 199 15.15 -9.27 1.58
C LEU A 199 15.50 -7.93 0.94
N GLU A 200 15.86 -7.92 -0.34
CA GLU A 200 16.26 -6.71 -1.07
C GLU A 200 15.21 -6.31 -2.11
N SER A 201 14.76 -5.05 -2.08
CA SER A 201 13.73 -4.57 -3.01
C SER A 201 14.22 -4.53 -4.48
N LYS A 202 13.48 -5.19 -5.35
CA LYS A 202 13.65 -5.19 -6.82
C LYS A 202 12.71 -4.23 -7.53
N SER A 203 11.52 -4.02 -6.96
CA SER A 203 10.49 -3.15 -7.49
C SER A 203 9.68 -2.58 -6.34
N VAL A 204 9.28 -1.31 -6.45
CA VAL A 204 8.40 -0.64 -5.51
C VAL A 204 7.35 0.13 -6.30
N LYS A 205 6.08 -0.02 -5.93
CA LYS A 205 4.95 0.63 -6.59
C LYS A 205 3.94 1.16 -5.58
N LEU A 206 3.30 2.27 -5.88
CA LEU A 206 2.21 2.81 -5.08
C LEU A 206 1.00 1.86 -5.11
N CYS A 207 0.45 1.55 -3.94
CA CYS A 207 -0.80 0.81 -3.81
C CYS A 207 -1.50 1.14 -2.48
N GLY A 208 -2.72 0.66 -2.33
CA GLY A 208 -3.46 0.65 -1.07
C GLY A 208 -4.19 -0.67 -0.92
N PHE A 209 -4.18 -1.22 0.29
CA PHE A 209 -4.81 -2.49 0.64
C PHE A 209 -5.50 -2.39 2.00
N ILE A 210 -6.51 -3.21 2.21
CA ILE A 210 -7.10 -3.41 3.54
C ILE A 210 -6.02 -4.06 4.42
N PRO A 211 -5.79 -3.58 5.66
CA PRO A 211 -4.81 -4.16 6.57
C PRO A 211 -5.03 -5.66 6.81
N MET A 212 -3.95 -6.38 7.09
CA MET A 212 -4.04 -7.71 7.67
C MET A 212 -4.77 -7.66 9.01
N ARG A 213 -5.42 -8.76 9.40
CA ARG A 213 -6.10 -8.83 10.69
C ARG A 213 -5.07 -8.93 11.81
N ASN A 214 -5.33 -8.25 12.93
CA ASN A 214 -4.45 -8.20 14.09
C ASN A 214 -3.06 -7.59 13.81
N ASP A 215 -2.95 -6.76 12.75
CA ASP A 215 -1.72 -6.09 12.33
C ASP A 215 -1.67 -4.66 12.89
N ASP A 216 -1.16 -4.54 14.12
CA ASP A 216 -1.35 -3.40 15.02
C ASP A 216 -0.17 -2.42 15.13
N GLY A 217 0.88 -2.54 14.31
CA GLY A 217 2.08 -1.70 14.43
C GLY A 217 1.98 -0.23 13.97
N GLU A 218 0.76 0.26 13.69
CA GLU A 218 0.49 1.69 13.56
C GLU A 218 -0.73 2.07 14.38
N HIS A 219 -0.64 3.20 15.08
CA HIS A 219 -1.72 3.75 15.90
C HIS A 219 -2.12 5.16 15.45
N ASP A 220 -3.34 5.57 15.81
CA ASP A 220 -3.82 6.95 15.59
C ASP A 220 -3.71 7.76 16.89
N ILE A 221 -3.19 8.97 16.77
CA ILE A 221 -3.20 10.01 17.81
C ILE A 221 -4.29 11.02 17.44
N ASP A 222 -5.28 11.21 18.29
CA ASP A 222 -6.36 12.21 18.09
C ASP A 222 -5.99 13.55 18.71
N LEU A 223 -6.09 14.61 17.92
CA LEU A 223 -5.80 16.01 18.25
C LEU A 223 -7.06 16.91 18.15
N GLY A 224 -8.25 16.29 18.22
CA GLY A 224 -9.54 16.97 18.19
C GLY A 224 -9.95 17.32 16.77
N GLY A 225 -10.43 16.32 16.03
CA GLY A 225 -10.86 16.45 14.63
C GLY A 225 -9.70 16.42 13.62
N VAL A 226 -8.48 16.23 14.11
CA VAL A 226 -7.27 15.98 13.34
C VAL A 226 -6.61 14.77 13.97
N SER A 227 -6.14 13.82 13.17
CA SER A 227 -5.44 12.66 13.68
C SER A 227 -4.14 12.39 12.93
N LEU A 228 -3.16 11.84 13.66
CA LEU A 228 -1.89 11.40 13.11
C LEU A 228 -1.81 9.88 13.17
N ARG A 229 -1.55 9.21 12.04
CA ARG A 229 -1.18 7.80 12.03
C ARG A 229 0.34 7.65 12.06
N CYS A 230 0.83 7.00 13.11
CA CYS A 230 2.25 6.82 13.40
C CYS A 230 2.60 5.34 13.48
N ASP A 231 3.85 4.97 13.18
CA ASP A 231 4.40 3.65 13.51
C ASP A 231 4.71 3.57 15.01
N ASP A 232 4.56 2.38 15.59
CA ASP A 232 4.84 2.12 17.01
C ASP A 232 6.32 2.28 17.41
N ASP A 233 7.23 2.35 16.44
CA ASP A 233 8.66 2.59 16.70
C ASP A 233 9.01 4.07 16.91
N GLN A 234 8.01 4.96 16.78
CA GLN A 234 8.16 6.39 16.94
C GLN A 234 7.83 6.83 18.36
N ASP A 235 8.63 7.76 18.90
CA ASP A 235 8.31 8.46 20.14
C ASP A 235 7.42 9.68 19.84
N ILE A 236 6.22 9.42 19.30
CA ILE A 236 5.21 10.44 19.03
C ILE A 236 4.02 10.13 19.93
N THR A 237 3.67 11.04 20.82
CA THR A 237 2.65 10.79 21.86
C THR A 237 1.57 11.86 21.87
N VAL A 238 0.38 11.50 22.34
CA VAL A 238 -0.73 12.45 22.52
C VAL A 238 -0.38 13.49 23.58
N GLU A 239 0.38 13.12 24.61
CA GLU A 239 0.83 14.03 25.67
C GLU A 239 1.73 15.14 25.12
N ALA A 240 2.62 14.80 24.18
CA ALA A 240 3.49 15.78 23.53
C ALA A 240 2.73 16.71 22.57
N LEU A 241 1.73 16.18 21.86
CA LEU A 241 1.06 16.90 20.76
C LEU A 241 -0.33 17.44 21.07
N GLY A 242 -0.91 17.14 22.24
CA GLY A 242 -2.34 17.35 22.51
C GLY A 242 -2.85 18.77 22.26
N SER A 243 -2.02 19.80 22.46
CA SER A 243 -2.34 21.21 22.20
C SER A 243 -1.54 21.82 21.04
N VAL A 244 -0.86 21.00 20.22
CA VAL A 244 0.06 21.50 19.19
C VAL A 244 -0.66 22.42 18.19
N LEU A 245 -1.89 22.06 17.81
CA LEU A 245 -2.71 22.82 16.86
C LEU A 245 -3.31 24.11 17.43
N ASP A 246 -3.17 24.35 18.74
CA ASP A 246 -3.62 25.59 19.39
C ASP A 246 -2.48 26.64 19.46
N THR A 247 -1.27 26.26 19.03
CA THR A 247 -0.12 27.16 18.95
C THR A 247 -0.18 28.05 17.70
N PRO A 248 0.53 29.19 17.68
CA PRO A 248 0.69 29.97 16.45
C PRO A 248 1.28 29.11 15.33
N ARG A 249 0.69 29.19 14.14
CA ARG A 249 1.18 28.43 12.98
C ARG A 249 2.23 29.21 12.19
N SER A 250 3.23 28.50 11.72
CA SER A 250 4.22 28.95 10.74
C SER A 250 3.81 28.49 9.35
N GLU A 251 4.01 29.32 8.33
CA GLU A 251 3.70 28.97 6.95
C GLU A 251 4.86 29.29 6.03
N LEU A 252 5.34 28.28 5.29
CA LEU A 252 6.34 28.46 4.23
C LEU A 252 5.80 27.96 2.89
N TRP A 253 6.07 28.70 1.83
CA TRP A 253 5.56 28.40 0.49
C TRP A 253 6.70 28.19 -0.50
N SER A 254 6.58 27.16 -1.33
CA SER A 254 7.55 26.87 -2.38
C SER A 254 7.14 27.49 -3.70
N GLU A 255 8.03 27.46 -4.69
CA GLU A 255 7.66 27.72 -6.10
C GLU A 255 7.17 26.44 -6.82
N VAL A 256 7.08 25.31 -6.12
CA VAL A 256 6.61 24.05 -6.70
C VAL A 256 5.10 24.07 -6.82
N GLU A 257 4.64 23.87 -8.05
CA GLU A 257 3.22 23.75 -8.36
C GLU A 257 2.81 22.31 -8.60
N ILE A 258 1.57 22.00 -8.25
CA ILE A 258 0.96 20.69 -8.42
C ILE A 258 -0.39 20.80 -9.14
N GLY A 259 -0.69 19.78 -9.94
CA GLY A 259 -2.01 19.53 -10.49
C GLY A 259 -2.75 18.43 -9.73
N ALA A 260 -3.31 17.47 -10.46
CA ALA A 260 -3.96 16.26 -9.92
C ALA A 260 -2.99 15.08 -9.73
N GLU A 261 -1.69 15.35 -9.60
CA GLU A 261 -0.65 14.34 -9.54
C GLU A 261 -0.44 13.75 -8.13
N PRO A 262 0.08 12.53 -8.02
CA PRO A 262 0.23 11.87 -6.72
C PRO A 262 1.46 12.35 -5.94
N LEU A 263 1.29 12.63 -4.65
CA LEU A 263 2.35 13.11 -3.73
C LEU A 263 3.15 11.98 -3.06
N HIS A 264 3.11 10.78 -3.63
CA HIS A 264 3.77 9.61 -3.05
C HIS A 264 5.31 9.70 -3.09
N GLY A 265 5.90 10.40 -4.07
CA GLY A 265 7.34 10.62 -4.15
C GLY A 265 7.88 11.48 -3.00
N ILE A 266 7.19 12.58 -2.65
CA ILE A 266 7.58 13.39 -1.49
C ILE A 266 7.42 12.58 -0.20
N TRP A 267 6.34 11.81 -0.05
CA TRP A 267 6.12 10.94 1.12
C TRP A 267 7.23 9.89 1.28
N GLY A 268 7.62 9.23 0.19
CA GLY A 268 8.74 8.28 0.20
C GLY A 268 10.04 8.94 0.62
N ARG A 269 10.28 10.18 0.18
CA ARG A 269 11.46 10.95 0.58
C ARG A 269 11.44 11.22 2.08
N LEU A 270 10.32 11.67 2.64
CA LEU A 270 10.20 11.87 4.09
C LEU A 270 10.43 10.58 4.85
N ALA A 271 9.80 9.47 4.43
CA ALA A 271 9.97 8.19 5.10
C ALA A 271 11.44 7.71 5.18
N VAL A 272 12.30 8.11 4.23
CA VAL A 272 13.73 7.80 4.24
C VAL A 272 14.52 8.74 5.15
N PHE A 273 14.25 10.04 5.10
CA PHE A 273 15.12 11.07 5.70
C PHE A 273 14.61 11.63 7.02
N GLU A 274 13.33 11.41 7.34
CA GLU A 274 12.62 12.03 8.45
C GLU A 274 12.00 10.96 9.35
N THR A 275 12.63 10.70 10.49
CA THR A 275 12.17 9.69 11.48
C THR A 275 10.81 10.03 12.08
N GLY A 276 10.44 11.30 12.09
CA GLY A 276 9.12 11.79 12.51
C GLY A 276 8.02 11.65 11.46
N THR A 277 8.30 11.03 10.30
CA THR A 277 7.29 10.94 9.22
C THR A 277 6.06 10.17 9.68
N CYS A 278 4.89 10.77 9.52
CA CYS A 278 3.59 10.18 9.84
C CYS A 278 2.54 10.62 8.80
N ARG A 279 1.31 10.11 8.92
CA ARG A 279 0.17 10.58 8.13
C ARG A 279 -0.68 11.52 8.95
N ILE A 280 -1.02 12.70 8.42
CA ILE A 280 -2.06 13.55 8.98
C ILE A 280 -3.39 13.35 8.25
N MET A 281 -4.47 13.31 9.03
CA MET A 281 -5.86 13.31 8.58
C MET A 281 -6.63 14.42 9.29
N ALA A 282 -7.54 15.09 8.58
CA ALA A 282 -8.36 16.15 9.14
C ALA A 282 -9.82 15.98 8.71
N THR A 283 -10.75 16.12 9.66
CA THR A 283 -12.19 16.12 9.35
C THR A 283 -12.58 17.35 8.54
N ASP A 284 -13.73 17.28 7.86
CA ASP A 284 -14.28 18.44 7.13
C ASP A 284 -14.45 19.66 8.04
N GLU A 285 -14.76 19.47 9.32
CA GLU A 285 -14.87 20.56 10.30
C GLU A 285 -13.50 21.18 10.62
N ALA A 286 -12.47 20.36 10.84
CA ALA A 286 -11.11 20.85 11.08
C ALA A 286 -10.55 21.62 9.88
N VAL A 287 -10.86 21.17 8.65
CA VAL A 287 -10.47 21.88 7.42
C VAL A 287 -11.24 23.19 7.26
N ARG A 288 -12.57 23.20 7.42
CA ARG A 288 -13.40 24.41 7.26
C ARG A 288 -13.10 25.48 8.30
N SER A 289 -12.81 25.09 9.54
CA SER A 289 -12.42 26.01 10.61
C SER A 289 -11.00 26.54 10.47
N GLY A 290 -10.19 25.94 9.58
CA GLY A 290 -8.78 26.28 9.40
C GLY A 290 -7.86 25.74 10.49
N ARG A 291 -8.35 24.85 11.37
CA ARG A 291 -7.58 24.19 12.44
C ARG A 291 -6.42 23.37 11.85
N ALA A 292 -6.69 22.60 10.80
CA ALA A 292 -5.65 21.97 9.98
C ALA A 292 -6.12 21.90 8.52
N VAL A 293 -5.24 22.27 7.59
CA VAL A 293 -5.53 22.30 6.14
C VAL A 293 -4.48 21.54 5.33
N PRO A 294 -4.31 20.23 5.59
CA PRO A 294 -3.37 19.42 4.83
C PRO A 294 -3.78 19.37 3.35
N VAL A 295 -2.80 19.21 2.47
CA VAL A 295 -2.97 19.23 1.01
C VAL A 295 -4.02 18.23 0.50
N ILE A 296 -4.12 17.08 1.16
CA ILE A 296 -5.16 16.06 0.96
C ILE A 296 -5.68 15.67 2.36
N PRO A 297 -6.89 16.11 2.76
CA PRO A 297 -7.45 15.92 4.10
C PRO A 297 -7.39 14.51 4.68
N MET A 298 -7.51 13.48 3.84
CA MET A 298 -7.55 12.08 4.29
C MET A 298 -6.20 11.36 4.20
N LEU A 299 -5.19 11.94 3.54
CA LEU A 299 -3.98 11.22 3.17
C LEU A 299 -2.85 12.20 2.80
N SER A 300 -2.30 12.90 3.80
CA SER A 300 -1.12 13.75 3.61
C SER A 300 0.03 13.33 4.51
N PRO A 301 1.29 13.45 4.04
CA PRO A 301 2.43 13.27 4.90
C PRO A 301 2.59 14.46 5.85
N ALA A 302 3.10 14.16 7.03
CA ALA A 302 3.51 15.11 8.04
C ALA A 302 4.83 14.65 8.69
N ILE A 303 5.47 15.56 9.42
CA ILE A 303 6.58 15.27 10.32
C ILE A 303 6.14 15.72 11.71
N ALA A 304 6.20 14.81 12.68
CA ALA A 304 6.04 15.11 14.10
C ALA A 304 7.35 14.84 14.85
N GLU A 305 7.76 15.80 15.67
CA GLU A 305 8.98 15.72 16.47
C GLU A 305 8.78 16.53 17.75
N ASP A 306 9.04 15.91 18.90
CA ASP A 306 8.74 16.45 20.21
C ASP A 306 7.28 16.98 20.28
N ALA A 307 7.10 18.21 20.75
CA ALA A 307 5.81 18.90 20.82
C ALA A 307 5.47 19.69 19.54
N SER A 308 6.03 19.32 18.38
CA SER A 308 5.90 20.06 17.12
C SER A 308 5.40 19.17 15.98
N LEU A 309 4.69 19.80 15.03
CA LEU A 309 4.07 19.14 13.89
C LEU A 309 4.19 20.03 12.65
N ALA A 310 4.62 19.47 11.52
CA ALA A 310 4.51 20.15 10.22
C ALA A 310 3.90 19.23 9.17
N TYR A 311 3.09 19.79 8.28
CA TYR A 311 2.41 19.02 7.22
C TYR A 311 2.33 19.80 5.91
N LEU A 312 2.22 19.06 4.80
CA LEU A 312 2.05 19.64 3.48
C LEU A 312 0.71 20.36 3.36
N ALA A 313 0.72 21.56 2.82
CA ALA A 313 -0.47 22.36 2.52
C ALA A 313 -0.39 22.89 1.08
N HIS A 314 -1.50 23.43 0.57
CA HIS A 314 -1.51 24.05 -0.74
C HIS A 314 -2.27 25.39 -0.76
N ARG A 315 -1.99 26.20 -1.78
CA ARG A 315 -2.78 27.38 -2.12
C ARG A 315 -3.22 27.29 -3.57
N PRO A 316 -4.53 27.36 -3.87
CA PRO A 316 -5.01 27.41 -5.24
C PRO A 316 -4.37 28.57 -6.00
N LEU A 317 -3.98 28.32 -7.24
CA LEU A 317 -3.50 29.33 -8.17
C LEU A 317 -4.59 29.67 -9.19
N PRO A 318 -4.67 30.93 -9.67
CA PRO A 318 -5.59 31.29 -10.73
C PRO A 318 -5.32 30.44 -11.98
N SER A 319 -6.35 29.82 -12.53
CA SER A 319 -6.25 29.02 -13.76
C SER A 319 -7.03 29.69 -14.89
N ARG A 320 -6.37 29.84 -16.06
CA ARG A 320 -6.98 30.41 -17.27
C ARG A 320 -7.73 29.36 -18.12
N GLU A 321 -7.47 28.07 -17.90
CA GLU A 321 -7.90 26.96 -18.78
C GLU A 321 -8.66 25.85 -18.04
N GLY A 322 -9.30 26.16 -16.90
CA GLY A 322 -10.18 25.21 -16.19
C GLY A 322 -9.47 24.07 -15.44
N GLY A 323 -8.14 24.03 -15.42
CA GLY A 323 -7.38 23.07 -14.61
C GLY A 323 -7.18 23.53 -13.16
N HIS A 324 -7.19 22.59 -12.21
CA HIS A 324 -6.82 22.87 -10.80
C HIS A 324 -5.29 22.90 -10.67
N ARG A 325 -4.72 24.09 -10.47
CA ARG A 325 -3.30 24.26 -10.11
C ARG A 325 -3.22 24.80 -8.70
N SER A 326 -2.27 24.29 -7.92
CA SER A 326 -2.00 24.78 -6.58
C SER A 326 -0.50 24.89 -6.35
N ARG A 327 -0.11 25.86 -5.53
CA ARG A 327 1.26 25.99 -5.02
C ARG A 327 1.39 25.17 -3.75
N LEU A 328 2.42 24.33 -3.68
CA LEU A 328 2.70 23.51 -2.51
C LEU A 328 3.47 24.31 -1.45
N GLY A 329 3.11 24.13 -0.19
CA GLY A 329 3.76 24.73 0.95
C GLY A 329 3.65 23.84 2.18
N VAL A 330 4.01 24.41 3.32
CA VAL A 330 4.07 23.73 4.61
C VAL A 330 3.41 24.60 5.66
N ILE A 331 2.68 23.96 6.56
CA ILE A 331 2.21 24.58 7.80
C ILE A 331 2.84 23.83 8.96
N GLY A 332 3.44 24.58 9.89
CA GLY A 332 4.11 24.08 11.08
C GLY A 332 3.47 24.63 12.35
N HIS A 333 3.50 23.85 13.41
CA HIS A 333 2.93 24.12 14.73
C HIS A 333 3.91 23.65 15.81
N GLY A 334 3.80 24.23 17.00
CA GLY A 334 4.65 23.90 18.14
C GLY A 334 5.98 24.67 18.18
N PRO A 335 6.80 24.46 19.23
CA PRO A 335 8.03 25.22 19.46
C PRO A 335 9.07 25.11 18.33
N ASN A 336 9.09 23.99 17.61
CA ASN A 336 9.99 23.74 16.48
C ASN A 336 9.27 23.87 15.12
N GLY A 337 8.08 24.48 15.08
CA GLY A 337 7.26 24.57 13.88
C GLY A 337 7.96 25.26 12.70
N ASP A 338 8.75 26.30 12.95
CA ASP A 338 9.55 26.99 11.93
C ASP A 338 10.65 26.09 11.33
N GLU A 339 11.32 25.30 12.17
CA GLU A 339 12.38 24.39 11.75
C GLU A 339 11.82 23.23 10.92
N LEU A 340 10.74 22.59 11.40
CA LEU A 340 10.05 21.52 10.66
C LEU A 340 9.49 22.04 9.33
N CYS A 341 8.97 23.27 9.30
CA CYS A 341 8.58 23.95 8.07
C CYS A 341 9.74 24.05 7.08
N ALA A 342 10.91 24.51 7.52
CA ALA A 342 12.08 24.68 6.67
C ALA A 342 12.56 23.33 6.09
N ARG A 343 12.67 22.29 6.93
CA ARG A 343 13.02 20.91 6.51
C ARG A 343 12.05 20.38 5.46
N LEU A 344 10.74 20.45 5.74
CA LEU A 344 9.72 19.93 4.82
C LEU A 344 9.68 20.73 3.50
N LEU A 345 9.94 22.04 3.54
CA LEU A 345 10.04 22.87 2.35
C LEU A 345 11.22 22.47 1.46
N ASP A 346 12.35 22.07 2.05
CA ASP A 346 13.49 21.55 1.29
C ASP A 346 13.17 20.20 0.63
N HIS A 347 12.40 19.34 1.29
CA HIS A 347 11.86 18.13 0.66
C HIS A 347 10.95 18.44 -0.53
N ILE A 348 10.09 19.46 -0.43
CA ILE A 348 9.27 19.94 -1.55
C ILE A 348 10.16 20.40 -2.70
N ARG A 349 11.21 21.18 -2.44
CA ARG A 349 12.11 21.70 -3.48
C ARG A 349 12.87 20.59 -4.19
N GLU A 350 13.41 19.61 -3.46
CA GLU A 350 14.10 18.47 -4.06
C GLU A 350 13.14 17.62 -4.90
N TRP A 351 11.94 17.33 -4.40
CA TRP A 351 10.92 16.63 -5.17
C TRP A 351 10.45 17.44 -6.39
N GLY A 352 10.43 18.77 -6.30
CA GLY A 352 10.10 19.64 -7.44
C GLY A 352 11.10 19.53 -8.60
N LYS A 353 12.38 19.20 -8.32
CA LYS A 353 13.41 18.96 -9.34
C LYS A 353 13.25 17.60 -9.99
N ASP A 354 12.87 16.59 -9.20
CA ASP A 354 12.62 15.23 -9.66
C ASP A 354 11.46 14.60 -8.90
N ARG A 355 10.37 14.35 -9.63
CA ARG A 355 9.11 13.83 -9.08
C ARG A 355 9.06 12.31 -8.96
N SER A 356 10.13 11.60 -9.35
CA SER A 356 10.18 10.15 -9.26
C SER A 356 10.19 9.65 -7.81
N ASP A 357 9.40 8.61 -7.54
CA ASP A 357 9.50 7.85 -6.29
C ASP A 357 10.65 6.85 -6.43
N ARG A 358 11.75 7.12 -5.74
CA ARG A 358 13.02 6.37 -5.83
C ARG A 358 13.29 5.53 -4.59
N ILE A 359 12.25 5.29 -3.79
CA ILE A 359 12.37 4.50 -2.58
C ILE A 359 12.85 3.08 -2.89
N GLY A 360 13.85 2.66 -2.13
CA GLY A 360 14.28 1.28 -1.98
C GLY A 360 14.07 0.83 -0.55
N ALA A 361 14.20 -0.47 -0.35
CA ALA A 361 14.18 -1.09 0.95
C ALA A 361 15.04 -2.34 1.01
N THR A 362 15.61 -2.58 2.19
CA THR A 362 16.13 -3.87 2.65
C THR A 362 15.43 -4.25 3.94
N VAL A 363 14.97 -5.50 4.05
CA VAL A 363 14.38 -6.05 5.27
C VAL A 363 15.28 -7.12 5.84
N VAL A 364 15.54 -7.04 7.14
CA VAL A 364 16.32 -8.02 7.91
C VAL A 364 15.54 -8.46 9.14
N LYS A 365 15.79 -9.69 9.62
CA LYS A 365 15.23 -10.14 10.89
C LYS A 365 15.70 -9.22 12.03
N LYS A 366 14.79 -8.90 12.95
CA LYS A 366 15.08 -8.09 14.13
C LYS A 366 15.95 -8.90 15.08
N THR A 367 17.09 -8.32 15.43
CA THR A 367 18.04 -8.83 16.41
C THR A 367 18.53 -7.66 17.25
N ALA A 368 19.20 -7.93 18.38
CA ALA A 368 19.83 -6.87 19.16
C ALA A 368 20.84 -6.04 18.34
N ALA A 369 21.45 -6.62 17.31
CA ALA A 369 22.41 -5.94 16.44
C ALA A 369 21.77 -5.06 15.36
N THR A 370 20.49 -5.27 15.03
CA THR A 370 19.78 -4.53 13.97
C THR A 370 18.84 -3.46 14.51
N ALA A 371 18.58 -3.43 15.82
CA ALA A 371 17.76 -2.42 16.48
C ALA A 371 18.27 -0.99 16.19
N GLY A 372 17.35 -0.08 15.83
CA GLY A 372 17.65 1.34 15.58
C GLY A 372 18.33 1.66 14.24
N ARG A 373 18.50 0.68 13.34
CA ARG A 373 19.11 0.90 12.00
C ARG A 373 18.10 1.20 10.88
N GLY A 374 16.82 1.35 11.23
CA GLY A 374 15.71 1.58 10.31
C GLY A 374 14.39 1.55 11.06
N ILE A 375 13.29 1.39 10.33
CA ILE A 375 11.95 1.26 10.91
C ILE A 375 11.88 -0.08 11.64
N THR A 376 11.78 -0.04 12.97
CA THR A 376 11.78 -1.25 13.79
C THR A 376 10.37 -1.82 13.86
N LYS A 377 10.20 -3.06 13.40
CA LYS A 377 8.91 -3.76 13.43
C LYS A 377 8.89 -4.83 14.53
N HIS A 378 7.89 -5.71 14.57
CA HIS A 378 7.82 -6.78 15.56
C HIS A 378 8.94 -7.81 15.35
N ASP A 379 9.02 -8.33 14.13
CA ASP A 379 9.92 -9.40 13.70
C ASP A 379 11.06 -8.90 12.84
N THR A 380 10.94 -7.72 12.21
CA THR A 380 11.93 -7.22 11.26
C THR A 380 12.39 -5.79 11.52
N VAL A 381 13.44 -5.39 10.80
CA VAL A 381 13.85 -3.99 10.63
C VAL A 381 13.79 -3.67 9.15
N LEU A 382 13.00 -2.67 8.78
CA LEU A 382 12.86 -2.15 7.43
C LEU A 382 13.81 -0.95 7.25
N CYS A 383 14.88 -1.16 6.51
CA CYS A 383 15.84 -0.11 6.16
C CYS A 383 15.44 0.48 4.82
N LEU A 384 15.00 1.74 4.80
CA LEU A 384 14.65 2.45 3.58
C LEU A 384 15.88 3.18 3.01
N ASP A 385 15.96 3.24 1.69
CA ASP A 385 16.99 4.00 0.97
C ASP A 385 16.38 4.83 -0.15
N TRP A 386 17.08 5.89 -0.57
CA TRP A 386 16.69 6.72 -1.71
C TRP A 386 17.69 6.53 -2.84
N LYS A 387 17.27 5.90 -3.93
CA LYS A 387 18.17 5.56 -5.04
C LYS A 387 18.62 6.83 -5.78
N GLY A 388 19.92 6.93 -6.04
CA GLY A 388 20.57 8.07 -6.71
C GLY A 388 20.21 8.23 -8.18
#